data_AF-A0A151AIJ2-F1
#
_entry.id   AF-A0A151AIJ2-F1
#
_cell.length_a   1.000
_cell.length_b   1.000
_cell.length_c   1.000
_cell.angle_alpha   90.00
_cell.angle_beta   90.00
_cell.angle_gamma   90.00
#
_symmetry.space_group_name_H-M   'P 1'
#
loop_
_entity.id
_entity.type
_entity.pdbx_description
1 polymer ?
#
loop_
_entity_poly.entity_id
_entity_poly.type
_entity_poly.pdbx_seq_one_letter_code
_entity_poly.pdbx_strand_id
1 'polypeptide(L)'
;MIFMICSGIYLLILGLLMAKKKGVSMSKGIGIYNILIGILSLIGGIVAYFLKNIGDKIFFAFTIVLVISFIIFYVLKIVDKNN
;
A
#
# COMPACT_ATOMS: atom_id res chain seq x y z
N MET A 1 -9.73 10.22 -6.57
CA MET A 1 -9.98 9.09 -7.50
C MET A 1 -8.77 8.77 -8.38
N ILE A 2 -8.34 9.67 -9.28
CA ILE A 2 -7.09 9.53 -10.06
C ILE A 2 -5.89 9.27 -9.14
N PHE A 3 -5.83 9.97 -8.02
CA PHE A 3 -4.79 9.77 -7.00
C PHE A 3 -4.72 8.32 -6.46
N MET A 4 -5.86 7.65 -6.23
CA MET A 4 -5.90 6.26 -5.73
C MET A 4 -5.42 5.25 -6.76
N ILE A 5 -5.76 5.48 -8.03
CA ILE A 5 -5.35 4.61 -9.13
C ILE A 5 -3.83 4.77 -9.33
N CYS A 6 -3.33 6.01 -9.38
CA CYS A 6 -1.90 6.29 -9.47
C CYS A 6 -1.11 5.76 -8.27
N SER A 7 -1.61 5.94 -7.04
CA SER A 7 -0.96 5.41 -5.84
C SER A 7 -0.98 3.89 -5.80
N GLY A 8 -2.07 3.26 -6.27
CA GLY A 8 -2.19 1.81 -6.37
C GLY A 8 -1.18 1.19 -7.33
N ILE A 9 -1.03 1.78 -8.52
CA ILE A 9 -0.03 1.38 -9.52
C ILE A 9 1.37 1.56 -8.95
N TYR A 10 1.65 2.69 -8.30
CA TYR A 10 2.95 2.95 -7.68
C TYR A 10 3.30 1.89 -6.62
N LEU A 11 2.37 1.58 -5.71
CA LEU A 11 2.58 0.58 -4.66
C LEU A 11 2.77 -0.83 -5.22
N LEU A 12 2.08 -1.18 -6.30
CA LEU A 12 2.27 -2.44 -7.01
C LEU A 12 3.69 -2.57 -7.59
N ILE A 13 4.17 -1.52 -8.29
CA ILE A 13 5.53 -1.51 -8.86
C ILE A 13 6.57 -1.57 -7.74
N LEU A 14 6.40 -0.76 -6.70
CA LEU A 14 7.31 -0.71 -5.56
C LEU A 14 7.35 -2.06 -4.82
N GLY A 15 6.19 -2.68 -4.63
CA GLY A 15 6.06 -3.98 -3.99
C GLY A 15 6.70 -5.11 -4.80
N LEU A 16 6.50 -5.13 -6.13
CA LEU A 16 7.14 -6.08 -7.04
C LEU A 16 8.67 -5.96 -7.03
N LEU A 17 9.20 -4.73 -7.02
CA LEU A 17 10.63 -4.47 -6.96
C LEU A 17 11.23 -4.94 -5.62
N MET A 18 10.56 -4.68 -4.50
CA MET A 18 11.01 -5.14 -3.18
C MET A 18 10.90 -6.66 -2.99
N ALA A 19 9.86 -7.29 -3.55
CA ALA A 19 9.66 -8.74 -3.50
C ALA A 19 10.71 -9.51 -4.35
N LYS A 20 11.16 -8.93 -5.46
CA LYS A 20 12.23 -9.49 -6.31
C LYS A 20 13.64 -9.30 -5.73
N LYS A 21 13.84 -8.38 -4.79
CA LYS A 21 15.14 -8.13 -4.18
C LYS A 21 15.55 -9.33 -3.31
N LYS A 22 16.54 -10.11 -3.77
CA LYS A 22 17.13 -11.23 -3.02
C LYS A 22 18.02 -10.68 -1.90
N GLY A 23 17.87 -11.21 -0.68
CA GLY A 23 18.84 -11.00 0.41
C GLY A 23 18.27 -10.45 1.72
N VAL A 24 17.06 -9.88 1.74
CA VAL A 24 16.46 -9.34 2.98
C VAL A 24 15.05 -9.93 3.12
N SER A 25 14.85 -10.85 4.06
CA SER A 25 13.52 -11.46 4.31
C SER A 25 12.46 -10.39 4.60
N MET A 26 12.87 -9.34 5.32
CA MET A 26 12.05 -8.18 5.64
C MET A 26 11.63 -7.39 4.38
N SER A 27 12.50 -7.24 3.38
CA SER A 27 12.14 -6.55 2.12
C SER A 27 11.12 -7.34 1.29
N LYS A 28 11.15 -8.67 1.36
CA LYS A 28 10.13 -9.50 0.72
C LYS A 28 8.76 -9.34 1.38
N GLY A 29 8.71 -9.33 2.72
CA GLY A 29 7.47 -9.10 3.46
C GLY A 29 6.85 -7.73 3.16
N ILE A 30 7.67 -6.68 3.19
CA ILE A 30 7.26 -5.31 2.80
C ILE A 30 6.79 -5.28 1.33
N GLY A 31 7.47 -6.00 0.44
CA GLY A 31 7.10 -6.08 -0.97
C GLY A 31 5.73 -6.71 -1.21
N ILE A 32 5.46 -7.85 -0.58
CA ILE A 32 4.16 -8.54 -0.67
C ILE A 32 3.04 -7.66 -0.11
N TYR A 33 3.29 -6.98 1.01
CA TYR A 33 2.34 -6.06 1.61
C TYR A 33 2.00 -4.89 0.67
N ASN A 34 3.01 -4.28 0.05
CA ASN A 34 2.80 -3.20 -0.92
C ASN A 34 2.03 -3.66 -2.16
N ILE A 35 2.22 -4.91 -2.61
CA ILE A 35 1.41 -5.50 -3.68
C ILE A 35 -0.07 -5.61 -3.25
N LEU A 36 -0.33 -6.13 -2.06
CA LEU A 36 -1.70 -6.27 -1.53
C LEU A 36 -2.40 -4.93 -1.39
N ILE A 37 -1.73 -3.91 -0.85
CA ILE A 37 -2.29 -2.55 -0.77
C ILE A 37 -2.46 -1.94 -2.15
N GLY A 38 -1.52 -2.14 -3.08
CA GLY A 38 -1.66 -1.65 -4.45
C GLY A 38 -2.90 -2.19 -5.15
N ILE A 39 -3.18 -3.49 -4.99
CA ILE A 39 -4.40 -4.14 -5.51
C ILE A 39 -5.64 -3.55 -4.84
N LEU A 40 -5.62 -3.40 -3.51
CA LEU A 40 -6.73 -2.82 -2.75
C LEU A 40 -7.02 -1.37 -3.18
N SER A 41 -5.98 -0.59 -3.49
CA SER A 41 -6.07 0.80 -3.98
C SER A 41 -6.73 0.87 -5.35
N LEU A 42 -6.37 -0.05 -6.25
CA LEU A 42 -6.95 -0.14 -7.58
C LEU A 42 -8.43 -0.52 -7.51
N ILE A 43 -8.77 -1.54 -6.71
CA ILE A 43 -10.17 -1.95 -6.50
C ILE A 43 -10.95 -0.80 -5.88
N GLY A 44 -10.43 -0.15 -4.84
CA GLY A 44 -11.07 1.01 -4.21
C GLY A 44 -11.25 2.19 -5.17
N GLY A 45 -10.26 2.47 -6.03
CA GLY A 45 -10.34 3.50 -7.06
C GLY A 45 -11.37 3.20 -8.15
N ILE A 46 -11.46 1.94 -8.60
CA ILE A 46 -12.45 1.48 -9.59
C ILE A 46 -13.86 1.55 -8.99
N VAL A 47 -14.06 1.02 -7.77
CA VAL A 47 -15.35 1.05 -7.07
C VAL A 47 -15.80 2.50 -6.84
N ALA A 48 -14.89 3.37 -6.40
CA ALA A 48 -15.17 4.81 -6.24
C ALA A 48 -15.54 5.51 -7.56
N TYR A 49 -14.98 5.07 -8.69
CA TYR A 49 -15.33 5.58 -10.02
C TYR A 49 -16.76 5.25 -10.41
N PHE A 50 -17.21 4.02 -10.13
CA PHE A 50 -18.58 3.58 -10.43
C PHE A 50 -19.63 4.11 -9.45
N LEU A 51 -19.27 4.33 -8.18
CA LEU A 51 -20.23 4.65 -7.10
C LEU A 51 -20.27 6.13 -6.69
N LYS A 52 -19.71 7.06 -7.48
CA LYS A 52 -19.64 8.56 -7.38
C LYS A 52 -19.95 9.26 -6.03
N ASN A 53 -21.03 8.91 -5.33
CA ASN A 53 -21.40 9.39 -3.99
C ASN A 53 -20.65 8.71 -2.81
N ILE A 54 -20.03 7.53 -2.98
CA ILE A 54 -19.35 6.79 -1.89
C ILE A 54 -17.81 6.93 -1.96
N GLY A 55 -17.29 7.56 -3.02
CA GLY A 55 -15.86 7.65 -3.30
C GLY A 55 -15.03 8.27 -2.16
N ASP A 56 -15.56 9.29 -1.47
CA ASP A 56 -14.83 9.98 -0.40
C ASP A 56 -14.67 9.12 0.86
N LYS A 57 -15.67 8.30 1.19
CA LYS A 57 -15.60 7.36 2.32
C LYS A 57 -14.61 6.23 2.04
N ILE A 58 -14.59 5.73 0.81
CA ILE A 58 -13.63 4.71 0.36
C ILE A 58 -12.22 5.29 0.36
N PHE A 59 -12.04 6.52 -0.13
CA PHE A 59 -10.76 7.22 -0.08
C PHE A 59 -10.26 7.38 1.35
N PHE A 60 -11.12 7.83 2.27
CA PHE A 60 -10.76 8.03 3.68
C PHE A 60 -10.33 6.72 4.36
N ALA A 61 -11.10 5.64 4.19
CA ALA A 61 -10.73 4.32 4.70
C ALA A 61 -9.39 3.84 4.12
N PHE A 62 -9.15 4.11 2.83
CA PHE A 62 -7.90 3.77 2.16
C PHE A 62 -6.70 4.55 2.71
N THR A 63 -6.86 5.86 2.94
CA THR A 63 -5.82 6.70 3.55
C THR A 63 -5.49 6.22 4.97
N ILE A 64 -6.49 5.85 5.78
CA ILE A 64 -6.27 5.30 7.12
C ILE A 64 -5.42 4.03 7.06
N VAL A 65 -5.76 3.09 6.17
CA VAL A 65 -5.00 1.84 6.00
C VAL A 65 -3.55 2.15 5.59
N LEU A 66 -3.35 3.10 4.67
CA LEU A 66 -2.01 3.55 4.24
C LEU A 66 -1.20 4.16 5.39
N VAL A 67 -1.81 4.99 6.23
CA VAL A 67 -1.15 5.61 7.39
C VAL A 67 -0.77 4.55 8.43
N ILE A 68 -1.70 3.64 8.77
CA ILE A 68 -1.42 2.53 9.70
C ILE A 68 -0.26 1.66 9.18
N SER A 69 -0.27 1.36 7.89
CA SER A 69 0.82 0.64 7.22
C SER A 69 2.16 1.34 7.41
N PHE A 70 2.19 2.65 7.20
CA PHE A 70 3.41 3.44 7.29
C PHE A 70 3.95 3.45 8.73
N ILE A 71 3.06 3.53 9.71
CA ILE A 71 3.41 3.44 11.14
C ILE A 71 4.00 2.07 11.46
N ILE A 72 3.36 0.98 11.03
CA ILE A 72 3.85 -0.39 11.27
C ILE A 72 5.25 -0.57 10.66
N PHE A 73 5.47 -0.10 9.43
CA PHE A 73 6.79 -0.16 8.80
C PHE A 73 7.84 0.70 9.50
N TYR A 74 7.45 1.88 9.96
CA TYR A 74 8.35 2.76 10.71
C TYR A 74 8.79 2.10 12.03
N VAL A 75 7.85 1.50 12.77
CA VAL A 75 8.13 0.75 13.98
C VAL A 75 9.02 -0.46 13.68
N LEU A 76 8.68 -1.26 12.66
CA LEU A 76 9.49 -2.41 12.25
C LEU A 76 10.93 -2.01 11.88
N LYS A 77 11.11 -0.88 11.19
CA LYS A 77 12.44 -0.35 10.84
C LYS A 77 13.24 0.12 12.06
N ILE A 78 12.57 0.67 13.08
CA ILE A 78 13.23 1.04 14.35
C ILE A 78 13.67 -0.22 15.10
N VAL A 79 12.81 -1.23 15.20
CA VAL A 79 13.11 -2.49 15.88
C VAL A 79 14.28 -3.21 15.22
N ASP A 80 14.32 -3.28 13.89
CA ASP A 80 15.41 -3.92 13.14
C ASP A 80 16.76 -3.19 13.30
N LYS A 81 16.75 -1.89 13.59
CA LYS A 81 17.97 -1.09 13.77
C LYS A 81 18.55 -1.17 15.19
N ASN A 82 17.77 -1.69 16.14
CA ASN A 82 18.14 -1.83 17.55
C ASN A 82 18.47 -3.28 17.95
N ASN A 83 18.39 -4.23 17.02
CA ASN A 83 18.91 -5.60 17.14
C ASN A 83 20.20 -5.75 16.34
#